data_AF-A0AAE5QC05-F1
#
_entry.id   AF-A0AAE5QC05-F1
#
_cell.length_a   1.000
_cell.length_b   1.000
_cell.length_c   1.000
_cell.angle_alpha   90.00
_cell.angle_beta   90.00
_cell.angle_gamma   90.00
#
_symmetry.space_group_name_H-M   'P 1'
#
loop_
_entity.id
_entity.type
_entity.pdbx_description
1 polymer ?
#
loop_
_entity_poly.entity_id
_entity_poly.type
_entity_poly.pdbx_seq_one_letter_code
_entity_poly.pdbx_strand_id
1 'polypeptide(L)'
;MTKPFQLCILLFLGCLSITCNAQNLKNSNKPNIIVILTDDQGWLDVGFNGSTDIPTPNLDNLAKEGVIFKNGYVSHPYCSPSRAGLLTGRYQARFGHDCNMPYDGENDASVGTPLSEKMISEALKEQGYATSAIGKWHVGDHADLHPPRQGFDHWFGFAGGAMNYWGESNGPLRTIFRNEYKVPESELSYLTDDFTNEAISFIENNKQDPFFIYLAYNAPHAPDHATEQYLEKTKHIEYGGRSVYAAMVNGVDAGVGKIDAYLKEKGLKENTILVFLSDNGGRTMQANNGPNRGHKGMLFEGGIKVPFFMVWQNHIKPNEAYDEVVSSLDLFPTLLNAAGGNVKGEKQLDGVDLLPFLDQKNEKPHETLYWRSVGGFEYAVRHQEYKLYKSAYKGRTMLFNLEKDPLERHDIAENHPEIMTKLKALYTAWDSKNVTPGWVDPHPENVIKEEKNFRMTREKSLRPKN
;
A
#
# COMPACT_ATOMS: atom_id res chain seq x y z
N MET A 1 29.60 -89.98 -38.06
CA MET A 1 28.72 -88.85 -37.74
C MET A 1 29.19 -88.25 -36.40
N THR A 2 30.26 -87.44 -36.36
CA THR A 2 30.33 -85.98 -36.58
C THR A 2 29.56 -85.12 -35.58
N LYS A 3 30.33 -84.56 -34.62
CA LYS A 3 30.39 -83.14 -34.20
C LYS A 3 29.46 -82.60 -33.08
N PRO A 4 29.85 -81.49 -32.40
CA PRO A 4 29.95 -81.39 -30.94
C PRO A 4 29.37 -80.08 -30.32
N PHE A 5 29.66 -79.82 -29.02
CA PHE A 5 29.84 -78.51 -28.33
C PHE A 5 28.86 -77.35 -28.58
N GLN A 6 28.25 -76.82 -27.51
CA GLN A 6 28.31 -75.37 -27.24
C GLN A 6 27.92 -74.99 -25.80
N LEU A 7 28.87 -74.30 -25.17
CA LEU A 7 28.81 -73.54 -23.94
C LEU A 7 28.17 -72.18 -24.25
N CYS A 8 27.08 -71.81 -23.57
CA CYS A 8 26.53 -70.45 -23.64
C CYS A 8 26.60 -69.78 -22.26
N ILE A 9 27.58 -68.90 -22.14
CA ILE A 9 27.68 -67.84 -21.14
C ILE A 9 26.63 -66.79 -21.49
N LEU A 10 25.72 -66.48 -20.56
CA LEU A 10 24.83 -65.32 -20.65
C LEU A 10 25.23 -64.32 -19.56
N LEU A 11 26.11 -63.40 -19.97
CA LEU A 11 26.25 -62.07 -19.39
C LEU A 11 25.00 -61.28 -19.78
N PHE A 12 24.17 -60.87 -18.81
CA PHE A 12 23.25 -59.76 -19.01
C PHE A 12 23.59 -58.67 -18.01
N LEU A 13 24.17 -57.60 -18.54
CA LEU A 13 24.50 -56.36 -17.86
C LEU A 13 23.24 -55.74 -17.25
N GLY A 14 23.40 -55.22 -16.04
CA GLY A 14 22.37 -54.43 -15.37
C GLY A 14 22.07 -53.14 -16.14
N CYS A 15 20.81 -53.00 -16.56
CA CYS A 15 20.20 -51.69 -16.73
C CYS A 15 19.78 -51.21 -15.34
N LEU A 16 20.65 -50.45 -14.67
CA LEU A 16 20.18 -49.50 -13.67
C LEU A 16 19.32 -48.50 -14.43
N SER A 17 18.01 -48.64 -14.29
CA SER A 17 17.05 -47.60 -14.64
C SER A 17 17.38 -46.38 -13.80
N ILE A 18 18.17 -45.45 -14.35
CA ILE A 18 18.16 -44.08 -13.90
C ILE A 18 16.77 -43.58 -14.26
N THR A 19 15.80 -43.82 -13.37
CA THR A 19 14.59 -43.02 -13.33
C THR A 19 15.08 -41.62 -13.01
N CYS A 20 15.31 -40.85 -14.07
CA CYS A 20 15.34 -39.42 -14.00
C CYS A 20 13.98 -39.05 -13.42
N ASN A 21 13.92 -38.89 -12.10
CA ASN A 21 12.92 -38.05 -11.48
C ASN A 21 13.21 -36.67 -12.07
N ALA A 22 12.64 -36.42 -13.26
CA ALA A 22 12.18 -35.10 -13.57
C ALA A 22 11.28 -34.77 -12.38
N GLN A 23 11.84 -34.02 -11.42
CA GLN A 23 11.03 -33.25 -10.50
C GLN A 23 10.05 -32.55 -11.43
N ASN A 24 8.78 -32.95 -11.39
CA ASN A 24 7.72 -32.15 -11.96
C ASN A 24 7.96 -30.78 -11.35
N LEU A 25 8.54 -29.87 -12.13
CA LEU A 25 8.38 -28.45 -11.91
C LEU A 25 6.86 -28.34 -11.79
N LYS A 26 6.38 -28.14 -10.56
CA LYS A 26 5.00 -27.77 -10.34
C LYS A 26 4.90 -26.46 -11.08
N ASN A 27 4.45 -26.53 -12.32
CA ASN A 27 4.12 -25.38 -13.13
C ASN A 27 2.84 -24.83 -12.50
N SER A 28 3.03 -24.21 -11.32
CA SER A 28 2.02 -23.50 -10.61
C SER A 28 1.74 -22.30 -11.49
N ASN A 29 0.64 -22.32 -12.24
CA ASN A 29 0.12 -21.17 -12.99
C ASN A 29 -0.23 -19.96 -12.09
N LYS A 30 0.14 -20.00 -10.80
CA LYS A 30 -0.06 -18.91 -9.85
C LYS A 30 1.00 -17.83 -10.09
N PRO A 31 0.62 -16.54 -10.11
CA PRO A 31 1.56 -15.45 -10.32
C PRO A 31 2.35 -15.17 -9.03
N ASN A 32 3.56 -14.64 -9.19
CA ASN A 32 4.20 -13.93 -8.10
C ASN A 32 3.46 -12.61 -7.81
N ILE A 33 3.54 -12.09 -6.60
CA ILE A 33 2.82 -10.89 -6.19
C ILE A 33 3.77 -9.96 -5.47
N ILE A 34 3.84 -8.70 -5.90
CA ILE A 34 4.60 -7.65 -5.23
C ILE A 34 3.69 -6.43 -5.06
N VAL A 35 3.40 -6.07 -3.82
CA VAL A 35 2.69 -4.83 -3.45
C VAL A 35 3.71 -3.84 -2.93
N ILE A 36 3.89 -2.75 -3.67
CA ILE A 36 4.81 -1.66 -3.36
C ILE A 36 4.01 -0.50 -2.78
N LEU A 37 4.29 -0.15 -1.53
CA LEU A 37 3.61 0.89 -0.79
C LEU A 37 4.58 2.01 -0.39
N THR A 38 4.30 3.24 -0.79
CA THR A 38 5.02 4.44 -0.33
C THR A 38 4.30 5.14 0.81
N ASP A 39 5.00 5.98 1.56
CA ASP A 39 4.52 6.59 2.80
C ASP A 39 4.51 8.12 2.68
N ASP A 40 3.34 8.73 2.78
CA ASP A 40 3.11 10.18 2.58
C ASP A 40 3.44 10.74 1.20
N GLN A 41 3.29 9.93 0.14
CA GLN A 41 3.54 10.39 -1.21
C GLN A 41 2.34 11.16 -1.77
N GLY A 42 2.58 12.35 -2.29
CA GLY A 42 1.55 13.17 -2.91
C GLY A 42 1.01 12.58 -4.21
N TRP A 43 -0.26 12.85 -4.49
CA TRP A 43 -0.93 12.35 -5.71
C TRP A 43 -0.25 12.81 -7.01
N LEU A 44 0.29 14.04 -7.03
CA LEU A 44 0.97 14.66 -8.18
C LEU A 44 2.49 14.43 -8.18
N ASP A 45 3.02 13.57 -7.33
CA ASP A 45 4.47 13.42 -7.14
C ASP A 45 5.11 12.33 -8.01
N VAL A 46 4.35 11.78 -8.96
CA VAL A 46 4.79 10.81 -9.98
C VAL A 46 4.34 11.22 -11.37
N GLY A 47 5.16 10.94 -12.39
CA GLY A 47 4.93 11.38 -13.75
C GLY A 47 3.64 10.80 -14.37
N PHE A 48 3.26 9.56 -14.06
CA PHE A 48 2.01 8.95 -14.54
C PHE A 48 0.73 9.63 -14.00
N ASN A 49 0.85 10.47 -12.97
CA ASN A 49 -0.21 11.35 -12.46
C ASN A 49 0.00 12.83 -12.84
N GLY A 50 1.05 13.16 -13.60
CA GLY A 50 1.29 14.50 -14.12
C GLY A 50 2.37 15.30 -13.40
N SER A 51 3.18 14.68 -12.53
CA SER A 51 4.38 15.34 -12.00
C SER A 51 5.26 15.84 -13.14
N THR A 52 5.74 17.07 -13.03
CA THR A 52 6.68 17.65 -14.01
C THR A 52 8.04 17.97 -13.40
N ASP A 53 8.14 18.00 -12.07
CA ASP A 53 9.36 18.37 -11.34
C ASP A 53 10.10 17.15 -10.78
N ILE A 54 9.38 16.12 -10.32
CA ILE A 54 9.97 14.88 -9.78
C ILE A 54 10.17 13.85 -10.90
N PRO A 55 11.40 13.42 -11.20
CA PRO A 55 11.66 12.38 -12.19
C PRO A 55 11.32 10.98 -11.64
N THR A 56 10.35 10.29 -12.24
CA THR A 56 9.98 8.90 -11.91
C THR A 56 9.87 7.99 -13.15
N PRO A 57 10.92 7.91 -13.99
CA PRO A 57 10.84 7.22 -15.27
C PRO A 57 10.53 5.71 -15.18
N ASN A 58 10.95 5.03 -14.11
CA ASN A 58 10.71 3.59 -13.98
C ASN A 58 9.26 3.31 -13.59
N LEU A 59 8.72 4.06 -12.64
CA LEU A 59 7.31 4.01 -12.26
C LEU A 59 6.41 4.40 -13.44
N ASP A 60 6.78 5.43 -14.21
CA ASP A 60 6.02 5.88 -15.37
C ASP A 60 5.99 4.83 -16.49
N ASN A 61 7.09 4.12 -16.69
CA ASN A 61 7.16 3.04 -17.67
C ASN A 61 6.35 1.82 -17.21
N LEU A 62 6.48 1.43 -15.93
CA LEU A 62 5.68 0.35 -15.34
C LEU A 62 4.18 0.64 -15.41
N ALA A 63 3.77 1.86 -15.06
CA ALA A 63 2.36 2.27 -15.13
C ALA A 63 1.77 2.10 -16.54
N LYS A 64 2.57 2.35 -17.60
CA LYS A 64 2.16 2.12 -19.00
C LYS A 64 2.06 0.63 -19.37
N GLU A 65 2.67 -0.27 -18.63
CA GLU A 65 2.57 -1.72 -18.86
C GLU A 65 1.26 -2.32 -18.32
N GLY A 66 0.46 -1.56 -17.57
CA GLY A 66 -0.79 -2.03 -16.98
C GLY A 66 -1.88 -0.97 -16.91
N VAL A 67 -2.62 -0.98 -15.80
CA VAL A 67 -3.75 -0.08 -15.55
C VAL A 67 -3.41 0.96 -14.48
N ILE A 68 -3.74 2.22 -14.75
CA ILE A 68 -3.63 3.35 -13.81
C ILE A 68 -5.02 3.68 -13.27
N PHE A 69 -5.20 3.59 -11.96
CA PHE A 69 -6.47 3.88 -11.30
C PHE A 69 -6.59 5.37 -11.01
N LYS A 70 -7.32 6.10 -11.86
CA LYS A 70 -7.52 7.55 -11.70
C LYS A 70 -8.39 7.90 -10.51
N ASN A 71 -9.19 6.97 -10.02
CA ASN A 71 -10.01 7.08 -8.80
C ASN A 71 -9.66 5.94 -7.82
N GLY A 72 -8.37 5.76 -7.55
CA GLY A 72 -7.84 4.83 -6.55
C GLY A 72 -7.78 5.43 -5.15
N TYR A 73 -8.45 4.80 -4.19
CA TYR A 73 -8.54 5.27 -2.80
C TYR A 73 -7.91 4.30 -1.82
N VAL A 74 -7.31 4.84 -0.76
CA VAL A 74 -7.02 4.07 0.46
C VAL A 74 -8.20 4.10 1.44
N SER A 75 -8.28 3.16 2.37
CA SER A 75 -9.38 3.08 3.35
C SER A 75 -9.30 4.10 4.49
N HIS A 76 -8.19 4.85 4.61
CA HIS A 76 -7.99 5.85 5.66
C HIS A 76 -6.98 6.94 5.27
N PRO A 77 -7.08 8.17 5.78
CA PRO A 77 -6.11 9.24 5.51
C PRO A 77 -4.82 9.20 6.36
N TYR A 78 -4.52 8.08 7.04
CA TYR A 78 -3.28 7.86 7.80
C TYR A 78 -2.66 6.49 7.54
N CYS A 79 -1.36 6.41 7.78
CA CYS A 79 -0.52 5.25 7.57
C CYS A 79 -1.08 3.96 8.20
N SER A 80 -1.21 3.90 9.54
CA SER A 80 -1.47 2.64 10.24
C SER A 80 -2.87 2.07 9.93
N PRO A 81 -3.97 2.85 10.05
CA PRO A 81 -5.30 2.39 9.70
C PRO A 81 -5.43 1.97 8.21
N SER A 82 -4.77 2.71 7.31
CA SER A 82 -4.78 2.40 5.87
C SER A 82 -4.06 1.08 5.56
N ARG A 83 -2.90 0.85 6.18
CA ARG A 83 -2.14 -0.41 6.07
C ARG A 83 -2.92 -1.59 6.63
N ALA A 84 -3.59 -1.40 7.78
CA ALA A 84 -4.46 -2.42 8.35
C ALA A 84 -5.60 -2.78 7.38
N GLY A 85 -6.23 -1.77 6.75
CA GLY A 85 -7.26 -2.01 5.74
C GLY A 85 -6.74 -2.72 4.50
N LEU A 86 -5.59 -2.28 3.96
CA LEU A 86 -4.91 -2.91 2.82
C LEU A 86 -4.64 -4.40 3.07
N LEU A 87 -4.03 -4.72 4.23
CA LEU A 87 -3.58 -6.09 4.52
C LEU A 87 -4.72 -7.03 4.90
N THR A 88 -5.84 -6.52 5.41
CA THR A 88 -7.00 -7.34 5.80
C THR A 88 -8.11 -7.34 4.75
N GLY A 89 -8.10 -6.42 3.79
CA GLY A 89 -9.20 -6.24 2.83
C GLY A 89 -10.52 -5.78 3.48
N ARG A 90 -10.43 -5.25 4.70
CA ARG A 90 -11.57 -4.82 5.53
C ARG A 90 -11.41 -3.38 5.95
N TYR A 91 -12.51 -2.70 6.18
CA TYR A 91 -12.46 -1.43 6.90
C TYR A 91 -11.91 -1.67 8.31
N GLN A 92 -10.80 -1.00 8.60
CA GLN A 92 -10.10 -1.08 9.87
C GLN A 92 -10.94 -0.66 11.09
N ALA A 93 -11.98 0.15 10.85
CA ALA A 93 -13.02 0.49 11.82
C ALA A 93 -13.81 -0.73 12.36
N ARG A 94 -13.84 -1.85 11.63
CA ARG A 94 -14.52 -3.09 12.04
C ARG A 94 -13.85 -3.77 13.22
N PHE A 95 -12.57 -3.49 13.46
CA PHE A 95 -11.77 -4.08 14.52
C PHE A 95 -11.02 -3.01 15.36
N GLY A 96 -11.50 -1.76 15.33
CA GLY A 96 -11.08 -0.70 16.25
C GLY A 96 -9.76 -0.01 15.90
N HIS A 97 -9.19 -0.26 14.72
CA HIS A 97 -7.91 0.31 14.28
C HIS A 97 -8.13 1.64 13.53
N ASP A 98 -8.72 2.61 14.22
CA ASP A 98 -9.18 3.88 13.64
C ASP A 98 -8.08 4.95 13.49
N CYS A 99 -6.96 4.81 14.20
CA CYS A 99 -5.88 5.80 14.20
C CYS A 99 -4.51 5.14 14.32
N ASN A 100 -3.44 5.94 14.25
CA ASN A 100 -2.10 5.42 14.52
C ASN A 100 -1.99 4.99 15.99
N MET A 101 -1.17 3.97 16.24
CA MET A 101 -0.94 3.46 17.59
C MET A 101 -0.25 4.52 18.46
N PRO A 102 -0.54 4.57 19.77
CA PRO A 102 0.17 5.43 20.71
C PRO A 102 1.63 5.00 20.85
N TYR A 103 2.50 5.92 21.27
CA TYR A 103 3.95 5.67 21.37
C TYR A 103 4.33 4.54 22.34
N ASP A 104 3.49 4.25 23.34
CA ASP A 104 3.68 3.15 24.30
C ASP A 104 3.02 1.83 23.85
N GLY A 105 2.44 1.79 22.64
CA GLY A 105 1.80 0.60 22.07
C GLY A 105 2.73 -0.61 21.92
N GLU A 106 4.05 -0.39 21.93
CA GLU A 106 5.05 -1.48 21.98
C GLU A 106 4.95 -2.37 23.23
N ASN A 107 4.29 -1.88 24.29
CA ASN A 107 4.12 -2.60 25.56
C ASN A 107 2.74 -3.25 25.71
N ASP A 108 1.88 -3.16 24.68
CA ASP A 108 0.51 -3.64 24.72
C ASP A 108 0.13 -4.41 23.45
N ALA A 109 0.04 -5.73 23.54
CA ALA A 109 -0.34 -6.62 22.43
C ALA A 109 -1.81 -6.45 21.98
N SER A 110 -2.62 -5.65 22.69
CA SER A 110 -3.98 -5.29 22.26
C SER A 110 -4.01 -4.05 21.34
N VAL A 111 -2.89 -3.33 21.22
CA VAL A 111 -2.75 -2.12 20.43
C VAL A 111 -2.13 -2.45 19.07
N GLY A 112 -3.00 -2.61 18.07
CA GLY A 112 -2.64 -2.93 16.68
C GLY A 112 -3.74 -3.73 16.01
N THR A 113 -3.45 -4.27 14.83
CA THR A 113 -4.38 -5.17 14.12
C THR A 113 -4.44 -6.50 14.86
N PRO A 114 -5.62 -6.92 15.38
CA PRO A 114 -5.74 -8.15 16.15
C PRO A 114 -5.40 -9.39 15.31
N LEU A 115 -4.76 -10.40 15.91
CA LEU A 115 -4.46 -11.68 15.22
C LEU A 115 -5.71 -12.48 14.80
N SER A 116 -6.91 -12.08 15.24
CA SER A 116 -8.18 -12.63 14.74
C SER A 116 -8.55 -12.10 13.34
N GLU A 117 -7.89 -11.02 12.89
CA GLU A 117 -8.05 -10.46 11.56
C GLU A 117 -7.07 -11.14 10.60
N LYS A 118 -7.60 -12.00 9.73
CA LYS A 118 -6.79 -12.69 8.73
C LYS A 118 -6.21 -11.70 7.73
N MET A 119 -4.89 -11.70 7.57
CA MET A 119 -4.20 -10.90 6.58
C MET A 119 -4.01 -11.64 5.25
N ILE A 120 -3.78 -10.88 4.18
CA ILE A 120 -3.54 -11.41 2.84
C ILE A 120 -2.32 -12.34 2.80
N SER A 121 -1.29 -12.06 3.61
CA SER A 121 -0.13 -12.94 3.80
C SER A 121 -0.56 -14.34 4.25
N GLU A 122 -1.42 -14.45 5.26
CA GLU A 122 -1.93 -15.74 5.76
C GLU A 122 -2.78 -16.44 4.68
N ALA A 123 -3.66 -15.69 4.00
CA ALA A 123 -4.49 -16.23 2.93
C ALA A 123 -3.65 -16.75 1.74
N LEU A 124 -2.58 -16.04 1.35
CA LEU A 124 -1.67 -16.46 0.28
C LEU A 124 -0.76 -17.60 0.72
N LYS A 125 -0.37 -17.66 2.00
CA LYS A 125 0.39 -18.77 2.56
C LYS A 125 -0.40 -20.08 2.51
N GLU A 126 -1.71 -20.04 2.76
CA GLU A 126 -2.61 -21.19 2.50
C GLU A 126 -2.63 -21.62 1.03
N GLN A 127 -2.31 -20.71 0.10
CA GLN A 127 -2.15 -21.00 -1.33
C GLN A 127 -0.73 -21.50 -1.70
N GLY A 128 0.16 -21.64 -0.72
CA GLY A 128 1.53 -22.13 -0.92
C GLY A 128 2.54 -21.06 -1.31
N TYR A 129 2.26 -19.79 -1.01
CA TYR A 129 3.19 -18.70 -1.26
C TYR A 129 4.27 -18.62 -0.18
N ALA A 130 5.51 -18.35 -0.59
CA ALA A 130 6.51 -17.75 0.29
C ALA A 130 6.17 -16.27 0.51
N THR A 131 6.24 -15.77 1.74
CA THR A 131 5.72 -14.44 2.09
C THR A 131 6.78 -13.56 2.76
N SER A 132 6.87 -12.30 2.32
CA SER A 132 7.85 -11.34 2.84
C SER A 132 7.22 -9.97 3.09
N ALA A 133 7.46 -9.41 4.28
CA ALA A 133 7.21 -8.00 4.58
C ALA A 133 8.55 -7.27 4.61
N ILE A 134 8.66 -6.12 3.95
CA ILE A 134 9.91 -5.35 3.89
C ILE A 134 9.61 -3.87 4.14
N GLY A 135 10.33 -3.25 5.05
CA GLY A 135 10.21 -1.84 5.41
C GLY A 135 9.27 -1.57 6.59
N LYS A 136 8.45 -0.53 6.47
CA LYS A 136 7.58 -0.03 7.55
C LYS A 136 6.41 -0.98 7.78
N TRP A 137 6.29 -1.49 9.00
CA TRP A 137 5.16 -2.32 9.40
C TRP A 137 3.95 -1.46 9.82
N HIS A 138 4.04 -0.84 11.00
CA HIS A 138 3.08 0.12 11.54
C HIS A 138 1.63 -0.36 11.55
N VAL A 139 1.40 -1.65 11.78
CA VAL A 139 0.06 -2.23 12.05
C VAL A 139 0.03 -3.02 13.37
N GLY A 140 1.12 -3.02 14.12
CA GLY A 140 1.26 -3.63 15.44
C GLY A 140 2.67 -3.42 15.96
N ASP A 141 2.80 -2.66 17.04
CA ASP A 141 4.11 -2.26 17.58
C ASP A 141 4.71 -3.31 18.51
N HIS A 142 3.85 -4.03 19.25
CA HIS A 142 4.24 -5.14 20.11
C HIS A 142 4.77 -6.34 19.29
N ALA A 143 5.79 -7.05 19.81
CA ALA A 143 6.44 -8.16 19.11
C ALA A 143 5.47 -9.30 18.70
N ASP A 144 4.41 -9.51 19.48
CA ASP A 144 3.36 -10.49 19.17
C ASP A 144 2.48 -10.11 17.96
N LEU A 145 2.61 -8.87 17.47
CA LEU A 145 1.91 -8.37 16.29
C LEU A 145 2.85 -8.07 15.11
N HIS A 146 4.14 -8.44 15.22
CA HIS A 146 5.10 -8.27 14.12
C HIS A 146 4.80 -9.22 12.95
N PRO A 147 5.31 -8.95 11.74
CA PRO A 147 4.96 -9.71 10.53
C PRO A 147 5.06 -11.24 10.64
N PRO A 148 6.08 -11.83 11.33
CA PRO A 148 6.14 -13.29 11.50
C PRO A 148 4.95 -13.91 12.24
N ARG A 149 4.19 -13.12 12.99
CA ARG A 149 2.95 -13.53 13.67
C ARG A 149 1.70 -13.36 12.80
N GLN A 150 1.82 -12.66 11.67
CA GLN A 150 0.72 -12.34 10.75
C GLN A 150 1.00 -12.89 9.35
N GLY A 151 1.49 -14.14 9.29
CA GLY A 151 1.60 -14.90 8.06
C GLY A 151 2.78 -14.58 7.15
N PHE A 152 3.75 -13.74 7.56
CA PHE A 152 4.97 -13.49 6.79
C PHE A 152 6.11 -14.43 7.21
N ASP A 153 6.72 -15.13 6.26
CA ASP A 153 7.88 -16.01 6.49
C ASP A 153 9.18 -15.23 6.71
N HIS A 154 9.25 -14.04 6.13
CA HIS A 154 10.39 -13.14 6.21
C HIS A 154 9.94 -11.72 6.54
N TRP A 155 10.71 -11.06 7.40
CA TRP A 155 10.62 -9.63 7.65
C TRP A 155 11.99 -8.98 7.64
N PHE A 156 12.12 -7.87 6.93
CA PHE A 156 13.25 -6.95 7.06
C PHE A 156 12.74 -5.52 7.15
N GLY A 157 12.71 -4.94 8.34
CA GLY A 157 12.00 -3.68 8.53
C GLY A 157 11.90 -3.22 9.97
N PHE A 158 11.00 -2.29 10.25
CA PHE A 158 10.81 -1.71 11.58
C PHE A 158 9.32 -1.60 11.93
N ALA A 159 9.01 -1.72 13.22
CA ALA A 159 7.64 -1.81 13.71
C ALA A 159 6.91 -0.45 13.65
N GLY A 160 7.57 0.62 14.08
CA GLY A 160 6.93 1.91 14.33
C GLY A 160 6.56 2.73 13.09
N GLY A 161 6.04 3.93 13.36
CA GLY A 161 5.51 4.83 12.33
C GLY A 161 6.53 5.63 11.52
N ALA A 162 7.80 5.68 11.93
CA ALA A 162 8.85 6.43 11.22
C ALA A 162 10.25 5.93 11.61
N MET A 163 11.20 6.08 10.68
CA MET A 163 12.57 5.61 10.83
C MET A 163 13.53 6.59 10.15
N ASN A 164 14.73 6.77 10.71
CA ASN A 164 15.80 7.49 10.02
C ASN A 164 16.28 6.64 8.82
N TYR A 165 16.43 7.25 7.65
CA TYR A 165 16.88 6.59 6.42
C TYR A 165 18.28 5.97 6.45
N TRP A 166 19.08 6.21 7.49
CA TRP A 166 20.37 5.53 7.71
C TRP A 166 20.28 4.35 8.69
N GLY A 167 19.08 4.02 9.17
CA GLY A 167 18.88 2.91 10.11
C GLY A 167 19.29 3.19 11.56
N GLU A 168 19.65 4.42 11.89
CA GLU A 168 20.02 4.83 13.25
C GLU A 168 18.89 4.58 14.25
N SER A 169 19.17 3.76 15.26
CA SER A 169 18.16 3.34 16.22
C SER A 169 18.05 4.29 17.42
N ASN A 170 16.82 4.64 17.80
CA ASN A 170 16.52 5.37 19.03
C ASN A 170 15.44 4.72 19.92
N GLY A 171 15.20 3.43 19.71
CA GLY A 171 14.22 2.64 20.45
C GLY A 171 13.76 1.43 19.63
N PRO A 172 12.99 0.50 20.21
CA PRO A 172 12.57 -0.70 19.51
C PRO A 172 11.62 -0.41 18.32
N LEU A 173 10.76 0.60 18.41
CA LEU A 173 9.95 1.07 17.26
C LEU A 173 10.77 1.60 16.08
N ARG A 174 11.99 2.08 16.36
CA ARG A 174 12.92 2.64 15.38
C ARG A 174 14.18 1.78 15.31
N THR A 175 14.01 0.47 15.21
CA THR A 175 15.10 -0.49 15.01
C THR A 175 14.78 -1.34 13.78
N ILE A 176 15.76 -1.56 12.90
CA ILE A 176 15.61 -2.54 11.82
C ILE A 176 15.81 -3.94 12.39
N PHE A 177 14.84 -4.80 12.12
CA PHE A 177 14.87 -6.21 12.41
C PHE A 177 14.92 -7.00 11.12
N ARG A 178 15.66 -8.11 11.15
CA ARG A 178 15.52 -9.21 10.21
C ARG A 178 14.89 -10.37 10.99
N ASN A 179 13.60 -10.58 10.77
CA ASN A 179 12.72 -11.40 11.61
C ASN A 179 12.76 -10.95 13.08
N GLU A 180 13.15 -11.82 14.01
CA GLU A 180 13.20 -11.52 15.45
C GLU A 180 14.54 -10.87 15.87
N TYR A 181 15.49 -10.70 14.95
CA TYR A 181 16.84 -10.24 15.26
C TYR A 181 17.09 -8.81 14.81
N LYS A 182 17.60 -7.97 15.72
CA LYS A 182 18.08 -6.62 15.39
C LYS A 182 19.22 -6.71 14.37
N VAL A 183 19.13 -5.93 13.31
CA VAL A 183 20.19 -5.75 12.32
C VAL A 183 21.20 -4.73 12.85
N PRO A 184 22.51 -5.03 12.87
CA PRO A 184 23.53 -4.06 13.25
C PRO A 184 23.49 -2.83 12.33
N GLU A 185 23.58 -1.62 12.90
CA GLU A 185 23.58 -0.37 12.12
C GLU A 185 24.74 -0.31 11.10
N SER A 186 25.85 -1.00 11.37
CA SER A 186 26.98 -1.12 10.45
C SER A 186 26.69 -1.92 9.18
N GLU A 187 25.60 -2.69 9.15
CA GLU A 187 25.12 -3.41 7.96
C GLU A 187 24.10 -2.61 7.15
N LEU A 188 23.65 -1.47 7.68
CA LEU A 188 22.65 -0.62 7.05
C LEU A 188 23.32 0.52 6.27
N SER A 189 22.69 0.93 5.18
CA SER A 189 23.12 2.03 4.34
C SER A 189 21.99 3.04 4.20
N TYR A 190 21.50 3.31 3.00
CA TYR A 190 20.27 4.06 2.77
C TYR A 190 19.09 3.09 2.72
N LEU A 191 18.17 3.17 3.69
CA LEU A 191 17.10 2.19 3.86
C LEU A 191 16.22 1.98 2.63
N THR A 192 16.00 3.01 1.81
CA THR A 192 15.25 2.86 0.54
C THR A 192 15.98 1.90 -0.42
N ASP A 193 17.30 1.97 -0.49
CA ASP A 193 18.10 1.02 -1.27
C ASP A 193 18.18 -0.35 -0.56
N ASP A 194 18.35 -0.38 0.76
CA ASP A 194 18.42 -1.63 1.53
C ASP A 194 17.12 -2.44 1.41
N PHE A 195 15.95 -1.80 1.48
CA PHE A 195 14.65 -2.45 1.27
C PHE A 195 14.50 -2.99 -0.16
N THR A 196 15.01 -2.26 -1.16
CA THR A 196 15.06 -2.76 -2.55
C THR A 196 15.93 -4.02 -2.64
N ASN A 197 17.11 -3.97 -2.04
CA ASN A 197 18.08 -5.06 -2.10
C ASN A 197 17.56 -6.31 -1.38
N GLU A 198 16.90 -6.16 -0.23
CA GLU A 198 16.28 -7.28 0.47
C GLU A 198 15.13 -7.88 -0.36
N ALA A 199 14.33 -7.07 -1.06
CA ALA A 199 13.29 -7.57 -1.96
C ALA A 199 13.89 -8.42 -3.09
N ILE A 200 14.95 -7.95 -3.74
CA ILE A 200 15.65 -8.70 -4.81
C ILE A 200 16.25 -10.00 -4.25
N SER A 201 16.86 -9.96 -3.05
CA SER A 201 17.38 -11.14 -2.37
C SER A 201 16.28 -12.17 -2.07
N PHE A 202 15.11 -11.72 -1.61
CA PHE A 202 13.98 -12.59 -1.37
C PHE A 202 13.47 -13.23 -2.67
N ILE A 203 13.39 -12.49 -3.77
CA ILE A 203 13.02 -13.02 -5.08
C ILE A 203 14.03 -14.09 -5.52
N GLU A 204 15.34 -13.81 -5.47
CA GLU A 204 16.39 -14.77 -5.87
C GLU A 204 16.26 -16.10 -5.13
N ASN A 205 15.96 -16.05 -3.82
CA ASN A 205 15.86 -17.23 -2.96
C ASN A 205 14.54 -17.99 -3.12
N ASN A 206 13.49 -17.37 -3.68
CA ASN A 206 12.16 -17.98 -3.79
C ASN A 206 11.65 -18.12 -5.23
N LYS A 207 12.42 -17.74 -6.26
CA LYS A 207 12.01 -17.72 -7.68
C LYS A 207 11.53 -19.05 -8.28
N GLN A 208 11.66 -20.18 -7.59
CA GLN A 208 11.16 -21.48 -8.04
C GLN A 208 9.71 -21.74 -7.64
N ASP A 209 9.20 -21.02 -6.63
CA ASP A 209 7.86 -21.14 -6.08
C ASP A 209 7.16 -19.76 -6.11
N PRO A 210 5.82 -19.69 -6.10
CA PRO A 210 5.13 -18.41 -6.04
C PRO A 210 5.46 -17.66 -4.75
N PHE A 211 5.72 -16.35 -4.86
CA PHE A 211 6.04 -15.51 -3.72
C PHE A 211 5.15 -14.27 -3.62
N PHE A 212 4.99 -13.77 -2.39
CA PHE A 212 4.31 -12.53 -2.06
C PHE A 212 5.27 -11.59 -1.31
N ILE A 213 5.44 -10.37 -1.82
CA ILE A 213 6.22 -9.33 -1.16
C ILE A 213 5.30 -8.13 -0.89
N TYR A 214 5.21 -7.74 0.39
CA TYR A 214 4.71 -6.45 0.82
C TYR A 214 5.91 -5.52 1.06
N LEU A 215 6.25 -4.72 0.05
CA LEU A 215 7.37 -3.78 0.07
C LEU A 215 6.88 -2.39 0.45
N ALA A 216 6.93 -2.12 1.75
CA ALA A 216 6.43 -0.92 2.37
C ALA A 216 7.56 0.08 2.66
N TYR A 217 7.96 0.84 1.64
CA TYR A 217 8.91 1.94 1.83
C TYR A 217 8.40 2.92 2.89
N ASN A 218 9.32 3.44 3.71
CA ASN A 218 9.05 4.63 4.51
C ASN A 218 9.25 5.91 3.68
N ALA A 219 9.86 5.86 2.50
CA ALA A 219 9.92 7.00 1.58
C ALA A 219 8.54 7.34 0.98
N PRO A 220 8.20 8.64 0.81
CA PRO A 220 8.96 9.85 1.20
C PRO A 220 8.57 10.49 2.57
N HIS A 221 8.18 9.69 3.57
CA HIS A 221 7.84 10.18 4.92
C HIS A 221 9.02 10.88 5.61
N ALA A 222 8.75 11.76 6.57
CA ALA A 222 9.79 12.44 7.33
C ALA A 222 10.58 11.43 8.21
N PRO A 223 11.85 11.68 8.54
CA PRO A 223 12.66 12.88 8.22
C PRO A 223 13.13 12.93 6.77
N ASP A 224 13.38 14.13 6.25
CA ASP A 224 13.76 14.34 4.85
C ASP A 224 15.24 14.06 4.64
N HIS A 225 15.59 12.80 4.38
CA HIS A 225 16.96 12.34 4.11
C HIS A 225 17.05 11.71 2.73
N ALA A 226 18.08 12.07 1.96
CA ALA A 226 18.38 11.47 0.66
C ALA A 226 19.90 11.38 0.47
N THR A 227 20.35 10.43 -0.37
CA THR A 227 21.76 10.32 -0.77
C THR A 227 22.11 11.38 -1.82
N GLU A 228 23.40 11.69 -1.95
CA GLU A 228 23.91 12.60 -2.99
C GLU A 228 23.50 12.14 -4.40
N GLN A 229 23.52 10.83 -4.65
CA GLN A 229 23.10 10.23 -5.92
C GLN A 229 21.69 10.69 -6.34
N TYR A 230 20.74 10.72 -5.41
CA TYR A 230 19.36 11.09 -5.70
C TYR A 230 19.15 12.61 -5.67
N LEU A 231 19.87 13.34 -4.81
CA LEU A 231 19.84 14.81 -4.79
C LEU A 231 20.33 15.40 -6.11
N GLU A 232 21.33 14.78 -6.74
CA GLU A 232 21.84 15.22 -8.04
C GLU A 232 20.77 15.13 -9.15
N LYS A 233 19.78 14.24 -9.00
CA LYS A 233 18.64 14.09 -9.93
C LYS A 233 17.57 15.16 -9.76
N THR A 234 17.59 15.91 -8.65
CA THR A 234 16.56 16.88 -8.28
C THR A 234 17.12 18.28 -8.01
N LYS A 235 18.38 18.52 -8.40
CA LYS A 235 19.06 19.82 -8.25
C LYS A 235 18.41 20.98 -9.00
N HIS A 236 17.57 20.69 -9.99
CA HIS A 236 16.79 21.70 -10.72
C HIS A 236 15.62 22.24 -9.90
N ILE A 237 15.28 21.63 -8.77
CA ILE A 237 14.22 22.10 -7.88
C ILE A 237 14.83 23.09 -6.88
N GLU A 238 14.47 24.37 -6.97
CA GLU A 238 15.10 25.44 -6.18
C GLU A 238 14.70 25.42 -4.69
N TYR A 239 13.48 24.97 -4.38
CA TYR A 239 13.05 24.86 -3.00
C TYR A 239 13.65 23.61 -2.35
N GLY A 240 14.68 23.80 -1.52
CA GLY A 240 15.50 22.71 -0.98
C GLY A 240 14.72 21.58 -0.32
N GLY A 241 13.67 21.88 0.44
CA GLY A 241 12.82 20.85 1.04
C GLY A 241 12.08 19.99 0.01
N ARG A 242 11.56 20.59 -1.06
CA ARG A 242 10.96 19.87 -2.18
C ARG A 242 12.02 19.06 -2.94
N SER A 243 13.22 19.59 -3.10
CA SER A 243 14.33 18.89 -3.77
C SER A 243 14.73 17.60 -3.04
N VAL A 244 14.84 17.64 -1.71
CA VAL A 244 15.13 16.44 -0.89
C VAL A 244 13.97 15.44 -0.94
N TYR A 245 12.73 15.89 -0.77
CA TYR A 245 11.55 15.02 -0.90
C TYR A 245 11.47 14.35 -2.28
N ALA A 246 11.71 15.12 -3.35
CA ALA A 246 11.76 14.61 -4.71
C ALA A 246 12.88 13.57 -4.89
N ALA A 247 14.03 13.77 -4.25
CA ALA A 247 15.13 12.79 -4.26
C ALA A 247 14.73 11.48 -3.56
N MET A 248 13.95 11.54 -2.49
CA MET A 248 13.42 10.36 -1.81
C MET A 248 12.45 9.58 -2.72
N VAL A 249 11.54 10.28 -3.41
CA VAL A 249 10.64 9.67 -4.40
C VAL A 249 11.42 9.08 -5.58
N ASN A 250 12.45 9.78 -6.06
CA ASN A 250 13.34 9.25 -7.11
C ASN A 250 14.11 8.00 -6.65
N GLY A 251 14.47 7.92 -5.36
CA GLY A 251 15.05 6.72 -4.77
C GLY A 251 14.11 5.51 -4.83
N VAL A 252 12.82 5.71 -4.54
CA VAL A 252 11.79 4.66 -4.72
C VAL A 252 11.69 4.27 -6.19
N ASP A 253 11.63 5.25 -7.11
CA ASP A 253 11.57 4.99 -8.55
C ASP A 253 12.76 4.13 -9.02
N ALA A 254 13.97 4.48 -8.63
CA ALA A 254 15.17 3.72 -8.97
C ALA A 254 15.14 2.31 -8.37
N GLY A 255 14.68 2.16 -7.12
CA GLY A 255 14.53 0.87 -6.46
C GLY A 255 13.54 -0.05 -7.17
N VAL A 256 12.36 0.47 -7.50
CA VAL A 256 11.33 -0.27 -8.26
C VAL A 256 11.85 -0.61 -9.66
N GLY A 257 12.60 0.27 -10.31
CA GLY A 257 13.28 -0.02 -11.58
C GLY A 257 14.27 -1.19 -11.49
N LYS A 258 15.05 -1.29 -10.40
CA LYS A 258 15.95 -2.44 -10.16
C LYS A 258 15.17 -3.75 -10.01
N ILE A 259 14.04 -3.74 -9.28
CA ILE A 259 13.18 -4.91 -9.12
C ILE A 259 12.60 -5.35 -10.47
N ASP A 260 12.04 -4.42 -11.25
CA ASP A 260 11.48 -4.72 -12.58
C ASP A 260 12.54 -5.27 -13.55
N ALA A 261 13.73 -4.64 -13.59
CA ALA A 261 14.83 -5.11 -14.40
C ALA A 261 15.27 -6.53 -14.01
N TYR A 262 15.33 -6.82 -12.71
CA TYR A 262 15.67 -8.14 -12.21
C TYR A 262 14.60 -9.19 -12.54
N LEU A 263 13.31 -8.87 -12.40
CA LEU A 263 12.21 -9.75 -12.82
C LEU A 263 12.27 -10.07 -14.33
N LYS A 264 12.61 -9.08 -15.16
CA LYS A 264 12.82 -9.27 -16.60
C LYS A 264 14.02 -10.17 -16.88
N GLU A 265 15.15 -9.93 -16.21
CA GLU A 265 16.37 -10.75 -16.32
C GLU A 265 16.11 -12.22 -15.97
N LYS A 266 15.33 -12.48 -14.92
CA LYS A 266 15.01 -13.84 -14.46
C LYS A 266 13.82 -14.48 -15.16
N GLY A 267 13.19 -13.80 -16.13
CA GLY A 267 12.01 -14.31 -16.83
C GLY A 267 10.77 -14.47 -15.95
N LEU A 268 10.68 -13.73 -14.84
CA LEU A 268 9.57 -13.78 -13.88
C LEU A 268 8.50 -12.72 -14.17
N LYS A 269 8.86 -11.67 -14.93
CA LYS A 269 8.03 -10.48 -15.12
C LYS A 269 6.62 -10.78 -15.65
N GLU A 270 6.50 -11.66 -16.65
CA GLU A 270 5.20 -11.95 -17.28
C GLU A 270 4.19 -12.53 -16.29
N ASN A 271 4.66 -13.41 -15.39
CA ASN A 271 3.84 -14.06 -14.37
C ASN A 271 4.02 -13.41 -12.98
N THR A 272 4.19 -12.08 -12.92
CA THR A 272 4.25 -11.32 -11.67
C THR A 272 3.22 -10.20 -11.69
N ILE A 273 2.36 -10.15 -10.68
CA ILE A 273 1.48 -9.00 -10.41
C ILE A 273 2.30 -7.96 -9.62
N LEU A 274 2.43 -6.77 -10.19
CA LEU A 274 3.06 -5.62 -9.55
C LEU A 274 1.98 -4.57 -9.25
N VAL A 275 1.86 -4.19 -7.99
CA VAL A 275 0.97 -3.13 -7.54
C VAL A 275 1.81 -2.02 -6.94
N PHE A 276 1.53 -0.77 -7.31
CA PHE A 276 2.14 0.41 -6.69
C PHE A 276 1.05 1.33 -6.18
N LEU A 277 1.15 1.74 -4.90
CA LEU A 277 0.30 2.78 -4.32
C LEU A 277 0.99 3.53 -3.17
N SER A 278 0.38 4.62 -2.70
CA SER A 278 0.75 5.27 -1.43
C SER A 278 -0.25 4.90 -0.32
N ASP A 279 0.18 4.92 0.94
CA ASP A 279 -0.65 4.56 2.09
C ASP A 279 -1.69 5.63 2.46
N ASN A 280 -1.43 6.89 2.12
CA ASN A 280 -2.37 7.99 2.25
C ASN A 280 -1.97 9.14 1.30
N GLY A 281 -2.79 10.19 1.26
CA GLY A 281 -2.40 11.41 0.58
C GLY A 281 -1.13 12.04 1.17
N GLY A 282 -0.45 12.87 0.39
CA GLY A 282 0.82 13.47 0.76
C GLY A 282 0.69 14.42 1.96
N ARG A 283 1.75 14.50 2.76
CA ARG A 283 1.86 15.40 3.92
C ARG A 283 1.89 16.88 3.49
N THR A 284 1.63 17.79 4.42
CA THR A 284 1.54 19.24 4.15
C THR A 284 2.83 19.88 3.65
N MET A 285 3.99 19.33 4.03
CA MET A 285 5.30 19.85 3.64
C MET A 285 5.87 19.02 2.50
N GLN A 286 6.35 19.71 1.47
CA GLN A 286 7.05 19.15 0.31
C GLN A 286 6.23 18.31 -0.66
N ALA A 287 5.25 17.52 -0.21
CA ALA A 287 4.41 16.73 -1.10
C ALA A 287 3.43 17.59 -1.91
N ASN A 288 3.01 17.11 -3.07
CA ASN A 288 2.01 17.78 -3.91
C ASN A 288 0.81 16.86 -4.17
N ASN A 289 -0.34 17.20 -3.59
CA ASN A 289 -1.61 16.48 -3.79
C ASN A 289 -2.44 17.05 -4.94
N GLY A 290 -1.95 18.08 -5.61
CA GLY A 290 -2.67 18.76 -6.68
C GLY A 290 -3.13 17.81 -7.80
N PRO A 291 -4.24 18.10 -8.48
CA PRO A 291 -5.16 19.19 -8.21
C PRO A 291 -6.08 18.92 -7.01
N ASN A 292 -6.00 17.73 -6.39
CA ASN A 292 -6.90 17.30 -5.32
C ASN A 292 -6.75 18.18 -4.08
N ARG A 293 -7.88 18.45 -3.43
CA ARG A 293 -7.94 19.30 -2.24
C ARG A 293 -7.55 18.48 -1.00
N GLY A 294 -6.81 19.10 -0.07
CA GLY A 294 -6.45 18.47 1.21
C GLY A 294 -5.11 17.74 1.18
N HIS A 295 -4.81 17.06 2.28
CA HIS A 295 -3.54 16.39 2.54
C HIS A 295 -3.75 15.24 3.53
N LYS A 296 -2.66 14.53 3.87
CA LYS A 296 -2.62 13.54 4.95
C LYS A 296 -3.45 13.98 6.15
N GLY A 297 -4.33 13.10 6.62
CA GLY A 297 -5.22 13.34 7.74
C GLY A 297 -6.53 14.09 7.43
N MET A 298 -6.77 14.51 6.20
CA MET A 298 -8.08 15.05 5.78
C MET A 298 -8.84 14.03 4.93
N LEU A 299 -10.17 14.06 4.98
CA LEU A 299 -11.01 13.24 4.09
C LEU A 299 -11.43 13.95 2.80
N PHE A 300 -10.86 15.11 2.48
CA PHE A 300 -10.85 15.62 1.11
C PHE A 300 -10.05 14.67 0.20
N GLU A 301 -10.24 14.73 -1.12
CA GLU A 301 -9.62 13.82 -2.09
C GLU A 301 -8.11 13.70 -1.91
N GLY A 302 -7.41 14.81 -1.67
CA GLY A 302 -5.95 14.86 -1.49
C GLY A 302 -5.42 14.17 -0.24
N GLY A 303 -6.26 13.67 0.65
CA GLY A 303 -5.85 12.85 1.81
C GLY A 303 -6.13 11.35 1.66
N ILE A 304 -7.03 10.95 0.76
CA ILE A 304 -7.49 9.55 0.61
C ILE A 304 -7.35 8.98 -0.80
N LYS A 305 -7.19 9.83 -1.82
CA LYS A 305 -6.92 9.45 -3.21
C LYS A 305 -5.41 9.43 -3.43
N VAL A 306 -4.88 8.33 -3.93
CA VAL A 306 -3.43 8.09 -4.01
C VAL A 306 -2.98 7.76 -5.44
N PRO A 307 -1.69 7.93 -5.79
CA PRO A 307 -1.15 7.30 -6.98
C PRO A 307 -1.35 5.79 -6.88
N PHE A 308 -1.89 5.15 -7.92
CA PHE A 308 -2.21 3.73 -7.88
C PHE A 308 -2.18 3.13 -9.30
N PHE A 309 -1.34 2.12 -9.52
CA PHE A 309 -1.38 1.29 -10.71
C PHE A 309 -1.24 -0.20 -10.38
N MET A 310 -1.68 -1.05 -11.31
CA MET A 310 -1.46 -2.49 -11.27
C MET A 310 -1.03 -3.02 -12.63
N VAL A 311 -0.03 -3.90 -12.63
CA VAL A 311 0.53 -4.53 -13.84
C VAL A 311 0.45 -6.04 -13.68
N TRP A 312 -0.06 -6.71 -14.70
CA TRP A 312 0.06 -8.16 -14.88
C TRP A 312 0.03 -8.44 -16.38
N GLN A 313 1.20 -8.72 -16.95
CA GLN A 313 1.34 -8.83 -18.40
C GLN A 313 0.48 -9.98 -18.95
N ASN A 314 -0.13 -9.75 -20.11
CA ASN A 314 -1.09 -10.68 -20.76
C ASN A 314 -2.42 -10.92 -20.00
N HIS A 315 -2.60 -10.35 -18.81
CA HIS A 315 -3.84 -10.43 -18.03
C HIS A 315 -4.53 -9.07 -17.87
N ILE A 316 -3.75 -7.98 -17.79
CA ILE A 316 -4.22 -6.60 -17.73
C ILE A 316 -3.77 -5.90 -19.00
N LYS A 317 -4.68 -5.15 -19.64
CA LYS A 317 -4.35 -4.39 -20.85
C LYS A 317 -3.38 -3.26 -20.50
N PRO A 318 -2.30 -3.07 -21.29
CA PRO A 318 -1.33 -2.01 -21.04
C PRO A 318 -1.91 -0.63 -21.39
N ASN A 319 -1.38 0.39 -20.72
CA ASN A 319 -1.67 1.81 -20.94
C ASN A 319 -3.18 2.13 -20.79
N GLU A 320 -3.84 1.47 -19.85
CA GLU A 320 -5.25 1.70 -19.56
C GLU A 320 -5.40 2.68 -18.39
N ALA A 321 -6.14 3.76 -18.59
CA ALA A 321 -6.66 4.56 -17.49
C ALA A 321 -8.00 3.98 -17.06
N TYR A 322 -8.16 3.73 -15.76
CA TYR A 322 -9.40 3.24 -15.16
C TYR A 322 -10.01 4.32 -14.28
N ASP A 323 -11.17 4.83 -14.70
CA ASP A 323 -11.82 5.98 -14.08
C ASP A 323 -12.85 5.59 -13.02
N GLU A 324 -13.29 4.33 -12.96
CA GLU A 324 -14.21 3.90 -11.91
C GLU A 324 -13.51 3.82 -10.55
N VAL A 325 -14.30 3.89 -9.49
CA VAL A 325 -13.82 3.95 -8.11
C VAL A 325 -13.30 2.58 -7.67
N VAL A 326 -12.06 2.54 -7.17
CA VAL A 326 -11.44 1.36 -6.55
C VAL A 326 -10.87 1.71 -5.18
N SER A 327 -10.68 0.70 -4.35
CA SER A 327 -10.14 0.82 -3.00
C SER A 327 -8.91 -0.07 -2.81
N SER A 328 -7.99 0.33 -1.93
CA SER A 328 -6.91 -0.55 -1.45
C SER A 328 -7.45 -1.83 -0.80
N LEU A 329 -8.68 -1.81 -0.28
CA LEU A 329 -9.37 -2.99 0.26
C LEU A 329 -9.57 -4.08 -0.80
N ASP A 330 -9.67 -3.69 -2.07
CA ASP A 330 -9.89 -4.59 -3.20
C ASP A 330 -8.65 -5.43 -3.54
N LEU A 331 -7.47 -5.02 -3.07
CA LEU A 331 -6.24 -5.76 -3.35
C LEU A 331 -6.26 -7.13 -2.69
N PHE A 332 -6.85 -7.28 -1.50
CA PHE A 332 -6.98 -8.58 -0.85
C PHE A 332 -7.74 -9.60 -1.72
N PRO A 333 -9.03 -9.38 -2.06
CA PRO A 333 -9.80 -10.34 -2.85
C PRO A 333 -9.24 -10.54 -4.26
N THR A 334 -8.74 -9.47 -4.90
CA THR A 334 -8.14 -9.52 -6.24
C THR A 334 -6.92 -10.44 -6.28
N LEU A 335 -5.97 -10.23 -5.36
CA LEU A 335 -4.73 -10.99 -5.31
C LEU A 335 -4.96 -12.43 -4.84
N LEU A 336 -5.89 -12.66 -3.92
CA LEU A 336 -6.25 -14.02 -3.49
C LEU A 336 -6.86 -14.83 -4.62
N ASN A 337 -7.79 -14.27 -5.40
CA ASN A 337 -8.36 -14.96 -6.55
C ASN A 337 -7.32 -15.21 -7.65
N ALA A 338 -6.44 -14.25 -7.91
CA ALA A 338 -5.32 -14.43 -8.85
C ALA A 338 -4.37 -15.56 -8.42
N ALA A 339 -4.18 -15.76 -7.11
CA ALA A 339 -3.41 -16.85 -6.51
C ALA A 339 -4.14 -18.22 -6.53
N GLY A 340 -5.35 -18.29 -7.09
CA GLY A 340 -6.19 -19.49 -7.11
C GLY A 340 -6.91 -19.79 -5.81
N GLY A 341 -6.97 -18.81 -4.88
CA GLY A 341 -7.76 -18.88 -3.67
C GLY A 341 -9.27 -18.70 -3.94
N ASN A 342 -10.07 -18.83 -2.88
CA ASN A 342 -11.53 -18.69 -2.97
C ASN A 342 -12.02 -17.51 -2.13
N VAL A 343 -12.11 -16.32 -2.75
CA VAL A 343 -12.64 -15.12 -2.09
C VAL A 343 -14.05 -15.33 -1.50
N LYS A 344 -14.87 -16.20 -2.08
CA LYS A 344 -16.24 -16.46 -1.57
C LYS A 344 -16.24 -17.13 -0.19
N GLY A 345 -15.11 -17.72 0.21
CA GLY A 345 -14.89 -18.23 1.57
C GLY A 345 -14.62 -17.13 2.58
N GLU A 346 -14.07 -15.98 2.15
CA GLU A 346 -13.67 -14.84 2.99
C GLU A 346 -14.83 -13.82 3.09
N LYS A 347 -15.89 -14.19 3.80
CA LYS A 347 -17.15 -13.42 3.88
C LYS A 347 -17.03 -12.07 4.60
N GLN A 348 -15.91 -11.83 5.26
CA GLN A 348 -15.66 -10.64 6.07
C GLN A 348 -15.07 -9.47 5.28
N LEU A 349 -14.62 -9.71 4.04
CA LEU A 349 -13.97 -8.72 3.19
C LEU A 349 -14.96 -7.61 2.79
N ASP A 350 -14.44 -6.38 2.74
CA ASP A 350 -15.17 -5.20 2.25
C ASP A 350 -14.80 -4.84 0.82
N GLY A 351 -13.60 -5.24 0.37
CA GLY A 351 -13.17 -5.09 -1.02
C GLY A 351 -13.81 -6.10 -1.96
N VAL A 352 -13.62 -5.87 -3.26
CA VAL A 352 -14.06 -6.76 -4.35
C VAL A 352 -12.89 -7.16 -5.25
N ASP A 353 -13.00 -8.30 -5.93
CA ASP A 353 -12.02 -8.68 -6.96
C ASP A 353 -12.14 -7.75 -8.17
N LEU A 354 -11.07 -7.02 -8.49
CA LEU A 354 -11.03 -6.03 -9.57
C LEU A 354 -10.89 -6.66 -10.95
N LEU A 355 -10.32 -7.86 -11.09
CA LEU A 355 -9.98 -8.43 -12.40
C LEU A 355 -11.20 -8.54 -13.34
N PRO A 356 -12.39 -8.99 -12.89
CA PRO A 356 -13.58 -9.01 -13.74
C PRO A 356 -14.00 -7.63 -14.26
N PHE A 357 -13.76 -6.56 -13.49
CA PHE A 357 -14.14 -5.19 -13.85
C PHE A 357 -13.16 -4.54 -14.83
N LEU A 358 -11.87 -4.92 -14.79
CA LEU A 358 -10.86 -4.39 -15.72
C LEU A 358 -11.18 -4.76 -17.18
N ASP A 359 -11.86 -5.88 -17.41
CA ASP A 359 -12.31 -6.29 -18.74
C ASP A 359 -13.73 -5.79 -19.09
N GLN A 360 -14.53 -5.42 -18.10
CA GLN A 360 -15.95 -5.10 -18.24
C GLN A 360 -16.25 -3.65 -17.87
N LYS A 361 -16.01 -2.74 -18.82
CA LYS A 361 -16.13 -1.28 -18.63
C LYS A 361 -17.51 -0.75 -18.19
N ASN A 362 -18.55 -1.59 -18.16
CA ASN A 362 -19.91 -1.18 -17.80
C ASN A 362 -20.28 -1.51 -16.35
N GLU A 363 -19.47 -2.30 -15.64
CA GLU A 363 -19.71 -2.64 -14.23
C GLU A 363 -18.81 -1.80 -13.32
N LYS A 364 -19.33 -1.43 -12.14
CA LYS A 364 -18.61 -0.62 -11.16
C LYS A 364 -18.26 -1.47 -9.95
N PRO A 365 -16.98 -1.51 -9.51
CA PRO A 365 -16.57 -2.26 -8.33
C PRO A 365 -17.32 -1.80 -7.07
N HIS A 366 -17.53 -0.48 -6.95
CA HIS A 366 -18.15 0.12 -5.78
C HIS A 366 -19.21 1.14 -6.16
N GLU A 367 -20.40 1.00 -5.58
CA GLU A 367 -21.39 2.07 -5.55
C GLU A 367 -21.09 3.07 -4.43
N THR A 368 -20.58 2.57 -3.28
CA THR A 368 -20.34 3.39 -2.09
C THR A 368 -19.02 3.02 -1.41
N LEU A 369 -18.22 4.02 -1.06
CA LEU A 369 -17.07 3.91 -0.17
C LEU A 369 -17.25 4.81 1.06
N TYR A 370 -16.67 4.38 2.18
CA TYR A 370 -16.77 5.02 3.48
C TYR A 370 -15.39 5.33 4.04
N TRP A 371 -15.30 6.41 4.81
CA TRP A 371 -14.15 6.74 5.63
C TRP A 371 -14.62 7.22 7.00
N ARG A 372 -14.00 6.69 8.05
CA ARG A 372 -14.16 7.14 9.42
C ARG A 372 -12.78 7.38 9.99
N SER A 373 -12.55 8.57 10.50
CA SER A 373 -11.34 8.96 11.21
C SER A 373 -11.75 9.50 12.58
N VAL A 374 -10.85 9.42 13.56
CA VAL A 374 -11.08 10.03 14.88
C VAL A 374 -12.38 9.53 15.55
N GLY A 375 -12.66 8.23 15.45
CA GLY A 375 -13.88 7.63 16.03
C GLY A 375 -15.20 8.25 15.52
N GLY A 376 -15.23 8.76 14.27
CA GLY A 376 -16.42 9.38 13.67
C GLY A 376 -16.59 10.87 14.00
N PHE A 377 -15.62 11.48 14.70
CA PHE A 377 -15.53 12.94 14.76
C PHE A 377 -15.37 13.52 13.35
N GLU A 378 -14.64 12.82 12.48
CA GLU A 378 -14.52 13.08 11.05
C GLU A 378 -14.96 11.86 10.23
N TYR A 379 -15.79 12.06 9.19
CA TYR A 379 -16.15 10.96 8.28
C TYR A 379 -16.52 11.46 6.89
N ALA A 380 -16.40 10.57 5.91
CA ALA A 380 -16.84 10.80 4.54
C ALA A 380 -17.57 9.59 3.97
N VAL A 381 -18.51 9.86 3.05
CA VAL A 381 -19.19 8.86 2.23
C VAL A 381 -19.11 9.31 0.80
N ARG A 382 -18.53 8.50 -0.07
CA ARG A 382 -18.65 8.66 -1.52
C ARG A 382 -19.67 7.65 -2.01
N HIS A 383 -20.79 8.14 -2.51
CA HIS A 383 -21.85 7.33 -3.11
C HIS A 383 -22.12 7.83 -4.52
N GLN A 384 -21.81 7.02 -5.52
CA GLN A 384 -21.88 7.39 -6.93
C GLN A 384 -21.08 8.69 -7.19
N GLU A 385 -21.69 9.72 -7.77
CA GLU A 385 -21.07 11.02 -8.03
C GLU A 385 -20.99 11.94 -6.80
N TYR A 386 -21.67 11.62 -5.70
CA TYR A 386 -21.73 12.50 -4.52
C TYR A 386 -20.74 12.08 -3.44
N LYS A 387 -20.13 13.09 -2.81
CA LYS A 387 -19.30 12.91 -1.62
C LYS A 387 -19.79 13.81 -0.49
N LEU A 388 -20.20 13.18 0.60
CA LEU A 388 -20.50 13.85 1.86
C LEU A 388 -19.25 13.81 2.74
N TYR A 389 -18.92 14.93 3.38
CA TYR A 389 -17.76 15.02 4.27
C TYR A 389 -18.11 15.83 5.53
N LYS A 390 -18.12 15.17 6.69
CA LYS A 390 -18.12 15.83 8.00
C LYS A 390 -16.69 16.14 8.38
N SER A 391 -16.31 17.42 8.25
CA SER A 391 -14.93 17.88 8.45
C SER A 391 -14.68 18.33 9.88
N ALA A 392 -13.69 17.72 10.52
CA ALA A 392 -13.16 18.19 11.80
C ALA A 392 -12.54 19.60 11.66
N TYR A 393 -11.85 19.85 10.55
CA TYR A 393 -11.17 21.11 10.24
C TYR A 393 -12.10 22.29 9.93
N LYS A 394 -13.32 22.02 9.44
CA LYS A 394 -14.31 23.06 9.11
C LYS A 394 -15.43 23.18 10.12
N GLY A 395 -15.54 22.23 11.04
CA GLY A 395 -16.63 22.17 12.02
C GLY A 395 -18.02 22.07 11.38
N ARG A 396 -18.12 21.52 10.17
CA ARG A 396 -19.39 21.37 9.43
C ARG A 396 -19.39 20.16 8.51
N THR A 397 -20.58 19.74 8.08
CA THR A 397 -20.76 18.72 7.04
C THR A 397 -21.02 19.39 5.70
N MET A 398 -20.27 18.98 4.68
CA MET A 398 -20.30 19.51 3.32
C MET A 398 -20.74 18.41 2.35
N LEU A 399 -21.23 18.81 1.18
CA LEU A 399 -21.57 17.91 0.08
C LEU A 399 -20.94 18.41 -1.21
N PHE A 400 -20.37 17.49 -1.98
CA PHE A 400 -19.77 17.76 -3.28
C PHE A 400 -20.34 16.79 -4.32
N ASN A 401 -20.50 17.25 -5.56
CA ASN A 401 -20.71 16.40 -6.73
C ASN A 401 -19.36 16.27 -7.45
N LEU A 402 -18.69 15.13 -7.34
CA LEU A 402 -17.33 14.90 -7.82
C LEU A 402 -17.24 14.80 -9.35
N GLU A 403 -18.35 14.56 -10.05
CA GLU A 403 -18.38 14.58 -11.52
C GLU A 403 -18.27 16.03 -12.03
N LYS A 404 -18.94 16.98 -11.37
CA LYS A 404 -18.94 18.41 -11.75
C LYS A 404 -17.88 19.24 -11.02
N ASP A 405 -17.49 18.81 -9.83
CA ASP A 405 -16.54 19.48 -8.95
C ASP A 405 -15.56 18.45 -8.34
N PRO A 406 -14.67 17.86 -9.17
CA PRO A 406 -13.71 16.85 -8.71
C PRO A 406 -12.70 17.37 -7.69
N LEU A 407 -12.61 18.70 -7.52
CA LEU A 407 -11.67 19.36 -6.63
C LEU A 407 -12.32 19.86 -5.34
N GLU A 408 -13.61 19.51 -5.12
CA GLU A 408 -14.36 19.79 -3.90
C GLU A 408 -14.32 21.28 -3.50
N ARG A 409 -14.48 22.18 -4.48
CA ARG A 409 -14.42 23.64 -4.27
C ARG A 409 -15.77 24.22 -3.85
N HIS A 410 -16.87 23.61 -4.26
CA HIS A 410 -18.23 24.14 -4.13
C HIS A 410 -19.09 23.21 -3.28
N ASP A 411 -19.31 23.63 -2.03
CA ASP A 411 -20.22 22.95 -1.12
C ASP A 411 -21.67 23.19 -1.54
N ILE A 412 -22.38 22.10 -1.90
CA ILE A 412 -23.77 22.14 -2.39
C ILE A 412 -24.79 21.65 -1.36
N ALA A 413 -24.38 21.45 -0.11
CA ALA A 413 -25.20 20.82 0.93
C ALA A 413 -26.54 21.54 1.19
N GLU A 414 -26.55 22.87 1.23
CA GLU A 414 -27.75 23.67 1.50
C GLU A 414 -28.84 23.48 0.44
N ASN A 415 -28.44 23.21 -0.81
CA ASN A 415 -29.36 23.08 -1.95
C ASN A 415 -29.79 21.63 -2.22
N HIS A 416 -29.24 20.65 -1.49
CA HIS A 416 -29.52 19.21 -1.70
C HIS A 416 -29.75 18.45 -0.37
N PRO A 417 -30.72 18.89 0.46
CA PRO A 417 -30.97 18.29 1.78
C PRO A 417 -31.37 16.81 1.72
N GLU A 418 -32.00 16.36 0.64
CA GLU A 418 -32.38 14.97 0.40
C GLU A 418 -31.15 14.07 0.18
N ILE A 419 -30.16 14.53 -0.60
CA ILE A 419 -28.90 13.80 -0.81
C ILE A 419 -28.10 13.75 0.49
N MET A 420 -28.02 14.87 1.21
CA MET A 420 -27.41 14.93 2.55
C MET A 420 -28.02 13.89 3.50
N THR A 421 -29.34 13.78 3.51
CA THR A 421 -30.05 12.81 4.37
C THR A 421 -29.75 11.38 3.94
N LYS A 422 -29.77 11.08 2.64
CA LYS A 422 -29.42 9.76 2.10
C LYS A 422 -28.01 9.33 2.49
N LEU A 423 -26.99 10.17 2.24
CA LEU A 423 -25.60 9.82 2.50
C LEU A 423 -25.30 9.71 4.00
N LYS A 424 -25.94 10.53 4.85
CA LYS A 424 -25.85 10.35 6.31
C LYS A 424 -26.46 9.02 6.76
N ALA A 425 -27.60 8.63 6.20
CA ALA A 425 -28.21 7.34 6.52
C ALA A 425 -27.32 6.15 6.09
N LEU A 426 -26.69 6.24 4.91
CA LEU A 426 -25.68 5.26 4.47
C LEU A 426 -24.51 5.17 5.45
N TYR A 427 -23.95 6.32 5.86
CA TYR A 427 -22.89 6.36 6.88
C TYR A 427 -23.34 5.68 8.18
N THR A 428 -24.48 6.07 8.74
CA THR A 428 -24.98 5.52 10.01
C THR A 428 -25.20 4.01 9.93
N ALA A 429 -25.74 3.52 8.81
CA ALA A 429 -25.93 2.08 8.60
C ALA A 429 -24.60 1.32 8.51
N TRP A 430 -23.60 1.88 7.82
CA TRP A 430 -22.26 1.30 7.77
C TRP A 430 -21.57 1.33 9.15
N ASP A 431 -21.61 2.48 9.83
CA ASP A 431 -20.92 2.70 11.11
C ASP A 431 -21.51 1.86 12.25
N SER A 432 -22.81 1.52 12.18
CA SER A 432 -23.45 0.59 13.13
C SER A 432 -22.85 -0.82 13.15
N LYS A 433 -22.05 -1.18 12.12
CA LYS A 433 -21.34 -2.46 12.00
C LYS A 433 -19.88 -2.38 12.43
N ASN A 434 -19.43 -1.20 12.85
CA ASN A 434 -18.08 -0.97 13.31
C ASN A 434 -18.04 -0.92 14.84
N VAL A 435 -16.83 -1.05 15.39
CA VAL A 435 -16.64 -1.00 16.84
C VAL A 435 -16.12 0.37 17.26
N THR A 436 -16.15 0.64 18.57
CA THR A 436 -15.45 1.79 19.16
C THR A 436 -13.95 1.68 18.87
N PRO A 437 -13.23 2.80 18.63
CA PRO A 437 -11.78 2.78 18.50
C PRO A 437 -11.10 2.04 19.66
N GLY A 438 -10.10 1.22 19.35
CA GLY A 438 -9.35 0.42 20.32
C GLY A 438 -8.43 1.25 21.20
N TRP A 439 -8.03 2.43 20.75
CA TRP A 439 -7.20 3.38 21.50
C TRP A 439 -7.56 4.83 21.16
N VAL A 440 -7.01 5.76 21.95
CA VAL A 440 -7.28 7.20 21.79
C VAL A 440 -6.50 7.75 20.60
N ASP A 441 -7.20 8.47 19.74
CA ASP A 441 -6.59 9.22 18.65
C ASP A 441 -6.09 10.60 19.13
N PRO A 442 -4.80 10.95 19.02
CA PRO A 442 -4.31 12.29 19.30
C PRO A 442 -4.66 13.31 18.18
N HIS A 443 -5.21 12.87 17.06
CA HIS A 443 -5.54 13.75 15.93
C HIS A 443 -6.49 14.92 16.24
N PRO A 444 -7.57 14.81 17.04
CA PRO A 444 -8.41 15.96 17.35
C PRO A 444 -7.62 17.15 17.90
N GLU A 445 -6.64 16.90 18.77
CA GLU A 445 -5.79 17.94 19.34
C GLU A 445 -4.91 18.60 18.27
N ASN A 446 -4.38 17.79 17.34
CA ASN A 446 -3.60 18.26 16.20
C ASN A 446 -4.44 19.13 15.27
N VAL A 447 -5.68 18.72 14.94
CA VAL A 447 -6.62 19.52 14.12
C VAL A 447 -6.86 20.88 14.76
N ILE A 448 -7.16 20.91 16.06
CA ILE A 448 -7.43 22.15 16.80
C ILE A 448 -6.21 23.07 16.76
N LYS A 449 -5.01 22.51 16.96
CA LYS A 449 -3.74 23.25 16.90
C LYS A 449 -3.46 23.80 15.51
N GLU A 450 -3.63 22.99 14.47
CA GLU A 450 -3.46 23.39 13.07
C GLU A 450 -4.44 24.50 12.68
N GLU A 451 -5.72 24.35 13.02
CA GLU A 451 -6.74 25.36 12.72
C GLU A 451 -6.42 26.69 13.42
N LYS A 452 -6.01 26.64 14.69
CA LYS A 452 -5.55 27.83 15.42
C LYS A 452 -4.39 28.50 14.70
N ASN A 453 -3.39 27.73 14.23
CA ASN A 453 -2.26 28.26 13.47
C ASN A 453 -2.72 28.93 12.17
N PHE A 454 -3.63 28.31 11.42
CA PHE A 454 -4.18 28.91 10.19
C PHE A 454 -4.93 30.22 10.46
N ARG A 455 -5.75 30.27 11.51
CA ARG A 455 -6.44 31.50 11.92
C ARG A 455 -5.43 32.59 12.29
N MET A 456 -4.42 32.28 13.10
CA MET A 456 -3.36 33.22 13.47
C MET A 456 -2.59 33.74 12.25
N THR A 457 -2.25 32.89 11.27
CA THR A 457 -1.58 33.32 10.04
C THR A 457 -2.44 34.31 9.26
N ARG A 458 -3.75 34.04 9.14
CA ARG A 458 -4.69 34.96 8.48
C ARG A 458 -4.81 36.27 9.26
N GLU A 459 -4.94 36.22 10.57
CA GLU A 459 -5.04 37.41 11.41
C GLU A 459 -3.78 38.29 11.32
N LYS A 460 -2.58 37.68 11.36
CA LYS A 460 -1.30 38.38 11.18
C LYS A 460 -1.16 39.06 9.81
N SER A 461 -1.85 38.55 8.79
CA SER A 461 -1.86 39.17 7.45
C SER A 461 -2.73 40.43 7.38
N LEU A 462 -3.59 40.66 8.37
CA LEU A 462 -4.40 41.86 8.47
C LEU A 462 -3.59 42.98 9.13
N ARG A 463 -3.79 44.21 8.64
CA ARG A 463 -3.22 45.40 9.27
C ARG A 463 -3.71 45.49 10.73
N PRO A 464 -2.87 45.84 11.71
CA PRO A 464 -3.34 46.15 13.05
C PRO A 464 -4.46 47.20 12.98
N LYS A 465 -5.58 46.96 13.67
CA LYS A 465 -6.57 48.02 13.88
C LYS A 465 -5.93 49.02 14.84
N ASN A 466 -5.58 50.20 14.33
CA ASN A 466 -5.15 51.34 15.14
C ASN A 466 -6.26 51.81 16.07
#